data_AF-A0A349E6M7-F1
#
_entry.id   AF-A0A349E6M7-F1
#
_cell.length_a   1.000
_cell.length_b   1.000
_cell.length_c   1.000
_cell.angle_alpha   90.00
_cell.angle_beta   90.00
_cell.angle_gamma   90.00
#
_symmetry.space_group_name_H-M   'P 1'
#
loop_
_entity.id
_entity.type
_entity.pdbx_description
1 polymer ?
#
loop_
_entity_poly.entity_id
_entity_poly.type
_entity_poly.pdbx_seq_one_letter_code
_entity_poly.pdbx_strand_id
1 'polypeptide(L)'
;MGTFLEGAFAFLAFLWLVIGLFIQQSVLAENNEELRRNNAHSEKQTQAIAATEMNARQETFFKIAESTRRQLGSITGLLFLSSQGPIGNNAYSTEDLAEIWTQFAGGDVEVFSRLFLTMGGEEVDWFDLFYGTEIRRRHTENLLVGYDRLLELAKGCDTDNIILDSLIYSGHGILNIRMRELHPDIKFEPIVGTDTEQYLDSMINSGLKSS
;
A
#
# COMPACT_ATOMS: atom_id res chain seq x y z
N MET A 1 9.52 88.91 11.52
CA MET A 1 10.53 87.83 11.63
C MET A 1 9.86 86.52 12.08
N GLY A 2 8.87 86.03 11.33
CA GLY A 2 8.07 84.85 11.74
C GLY A 2 7.82 83.82 10.63
N THR A 3 8.07 84.16 9.36
CA THR A 3 7.68 83.35 8.20
C THR A 3 8.85 82.60 7.53
N PHE A 4 10.11 82.89 7.88
CA PHE A 4 11.29 82.27 7.29
C PHE A 4 11.78 81.03 8.07
N LEU A 5 11.58 81.02 9.40
CA LEU A 5 11.92 79.88 10.26
C LEU A 5 10.89 78.73 10.15
N GLU A 6 9.62 79.02 9.86
CA GLU A 6 8.59 78.00 9.56
C GLU A 6 8.84 77.26 8.24
N GLY A 7 9.35 77.95 7.21
CA GLY A 7 9.63 77.34 5.91
C GLY A 7 10.84 76.39 5.90
N ALA A 8 11.90 76.71 6.64
CA ALA A 8 13.08 75.83 6.78
C ALA A 8 12.77 74.56 7.59
N PHE A 9 11.85 74.65 8.56
CA PHE A 9 11.38 73.52 9.35
C PHE A 9 10.59 72.50 8.51
N ALA A 10 9.81 72.98 7.53
CA ALA A 10 9.05 72.13 6.62
C ALA A 10 9.95 71.24 5.74
N PHE A 11 11.06 71.78 5.23
CA PHE A 11 12.03 71.00 4.44
C PHE A 11 12.75 69.93 5.27
N LEU A 12 13.10 70.24 6.52
CA LEU A 12 13.76 69.29 7.42
C LEU A 12 12.80 68.15 7.82
N ALA A 13 11.54 68.48 8.14
CA ALA A 13 10.50 67.49 8.42
C ALA A 13 10.22 66.60 7.21
N PHE A 14 10.17 67.17 6.00
CA PHE A 14 10.02 66.42 4.76
C PHE A 14 11.20 65.46 4.52
N LEU A 15 12.43 65.93 4.73
CA LEU A 15 13.62 65.08 4.60
C LEU A 15 13.58 63.90 5.57
N TRP A 16 13.20 64.14 6.84
CA TRP A 16 13.06 63.08 7.83
C TRP A 16 11.97 62.06 7.42
N LEU A 17 10.84 62.54 6.91
CA LEU A 17 9.75 61.69 6.44
C LEU A 17 10.17 60.83 5.25
N VAL A 18 10.89 61.40 4.28
CA VAL A 18 11.41 60.66 3.12
C VAL A 18 12.44 59.61 3.54
N ILE A 19 13.37 59.96 4.43
CA ILE A 19 14.36 59.01 4.98
C ILE A 19 13.64 57.87 5.74
N GLY A 20 12.66 58.20 6.59
CA GLY A 20 11.86 57.21 7.30
C GLY A 20 11.10 56.27 6.36
N LEU A 21 10.54 56.80 5.27
CA LEU A 21 9.86 56.02 4.24
C LEU A 21 10.81 55.06 3.53
N PHE A 22 12.02 55.51 3.16
CA PHE A 22 13.03 54.63 2.55
C PHE A 22 13.47 53.51 3.49
N ILE A 23 13.69 53.80 4.78
CA ILE A 23 14.04 52.80 5.79
C ILE A 23 12.89 51.79 5.97
N GLN A 24 11.64 52.24 6.03
CA GLN A 24 10.49 51.34 6.10
C GLN A 24 10.41 50.43 4.87
N GLN A 25 10.61 50.97 3.67
CA GLN A 25 10.60 50.18 2.44
C GLN A 25 11.71 49.13 2.41
N SER A 26 12.92 49.46 2.86
CA SER A 26 14.03 48.50 2.90
C SER A 26 13.77 47.37 3.89
N VAL A 27 13.28 47.68 5.10
CA VAL A 27 12.94 46.68 6.13
C VAL A 27 11.78 45.79 5.69
N LEU A 28 10.76 46.37 5.05
CA LEU A 28 9.65 45.58 4.50
C LEU A 28 10.11 44.64 3.39
N ALA A 29 10.99 45.09 2.50
CA ALA A 29 11.53 44.27 1.43
C ALA A 29 12.36 43.09 1.98
N GLU A 30 13.19 43.35 3.00
CA GLU A 30 13.99 42.33 3.68
C GLU A 30 13.10 41.29 4.39
N ASN A 31 12.14 41.75 5.20
CA ASN A 31 11.19 40.86 5.88
C ASN A 31 10.38 40.00 4.90
N ASN A 32 9.98 40.56 3.74
CA ASN A 32 9.22 39.80 2.74
C ASN A 32 10.08 38.70 2.10
N GLU A 33 11.37 38.97 1.85
CA GLU A 33 12.30 37.96 1.33
C GLU A 33 12.62 36.89 2.38
N GLU A 34 12.80 37.26 3.65
CA GLU A 34 12.96 36.29 4.75
C GLU A 34 11.72 35.40 4.90
N LEU A 35 10.52 35.99 4.86
CA LEU A 35 9.26 35.24 4.90
C LEU A 35 9.16 34.27 3.72
N ARG A 36 9.53 34.72 2.51
CA ARG A 36 9.53 33.89 1.31
C ARG A 36 10.50 32.70 1.44
N ARG A 37 11.69 32.92 1.99
CA ARG A 37 12.67 31.85 2.26
C ARG A 37 12.18 30.88 3.33
N ASN A 38 11.56 31.39 4.39
CA ASN A 38 11.00 30.57 5.46
C ASN A 38 9.85 29.71 4.93
N ASN A 39 8.93 30.28 4.15
CA ASN A 39 7.86 29.52 3.49
C ASN A 39 8.43 28.41 2.60
N ALA A 40 9.41 28.71 1.73
CA ALA A 40 10.04 27.70 0.88
C ALA A 40 10.77 26.61 1.68
N HIS A 41 11.35 26.95 2.84
CA HIS A 41 11.97 25.98 3.74
C HIS A 41 10.92 25.12 4.46
N SER A 42 9.84 25.74 4.93
CA SER A 42 8.71 25.07 5.57
C SER A 42 8.03 24.09 4.61
N GLU A 43 7.80 24.48 3.35
CA GLU A 43 7.27 23.58 2.32
C GLU A 43 8.16 22.35 2.10
N LYS A 44 9.48 22.56 1.95
CA LYS A 44 10.45 21.45 1.83
C LYS A 44 10.46 20.56 3.06
N GLN A 45 10.36 21.15 4.25
CA GLN A 45 10.32 20.41 5.51
C GLN A 45 9.04 19.59 5.62
N THR A 46 7.88 20.15 5.28
CA THR A 46 6.60 19.44 5.24
C THR A 46 6.66 18.26 4.28
N GLN A 47 7.22 18.44 3.09
CA GLN A 47 7.41 17.34 2.13
C GLN A 47 8.34 16.25 2.69
N ALA A 48 9.45 16.63 3.32
CA ALA A 48 10.38 15.67 3.93
C ALA A 48 9.76 14.88 5.09
N ILE A 49 8.93 15.53 5.91
CA ILE A 49 8.17 14.88 6.99
C ILE A 49 7.17 13.88 6.40
N ALA A 50 6.39 14.29 5.39
CA ALA A 50 5.43 13.41 4.72
C ALA A 50 6.10 12.17 4.10
N ALA A 51 7.26 12.35 3.45
CA ALA A 51 8.03 11.24 2.91
C ALA A 51 8.56 10.30 4.02
N THR A 52 9.03 10.87 5.13
CA THR A 52 9.51 10.08 6.29
C THR A 52 8.38 9.29 6.94
N GLU A 53 7.21 9.91 7.10
CA GLU A 53 6.02 9.25 7.61
C GLU A 53 5.59 8.10 6.70
N MET A 54 5.57 8.31 5.38
CA MET A 54 5.24 7.28 4.40
C MET A 54 6.19 6.09 4.47
N ASN A 55 7.50 6.34 4.53
CA ASN A 55 8.50 5.29 4.69
C ASN A 55 8.28 4.48 5.99
N ALA A 56 7.96 5.15 7.10
CA ALA A 56 7.67 4.48 8.37
C ALA A 56 6.41 3.60 8.31
N ARG A 57 5.36 4.05 7.59
CA ARG A 57 4.15 3.25 7.34
C ARG A 57 4.48 2.02 6.50
N GLN A 58 5.27 2.16 5.43
CA GLN A 58 5.71 1.04 4.60
C GLN A 58 6.55 0.02 5.38
N GLU A 59 7.51 0.46 6.19
CA GLU A 59 8.32 -0.44 7.02
C GLU A 59 7.46 -1.22 8.03
N THR A 60 6.50 -0.54 8.65
CA THR A 60 5.55 -1.16 9.59
C THR A 60 4.67 -2.18 8.86
N PHE A 61 4.17 -1.81 7.67
CA PHE A 61 3.39 -2.71 6.83
C PHE A 61 4.18 -3.97 6.48
N PHE A 62 5.44 -3.88 6.04
CA PHE A 62 6.21 -5.06 5.64
C PHE A 62 6.38 -6.06 6.79
N LYS A 63 6.60 -5.58 8.03
CA LYS A 63 6.68 -6.44 9.23
C LYS A 63 5.36 -7.15 9.51
N ILE A 64 4.23 -6.43 9.39
CA ILE A 64 2.89 -7.00 9.58
C ILE A 64 2.58 -8.00 8.46
N ALA A 65 2.90 -7.65 7.21
CA ALA A 65 2.65 -8.47 6.04
C ALA A 65 3.41 -9.79 6.10
N GLU A 66 4.68 -9.78 6.53
CA GLU A 66 5.48 -11.00 6.69
C GLU A 66 4.84 -11.96 7.70
N SER A 67 4.47 -11.46 8.88
CA SER A 67 3.84 -12.27 9.93
C SER A 67 2.46 -12.79 9.49
N THR A 68 1.66 -11.92 8.87
CA THR A 68 0.31 -12.25 8.41
C THR A 68 0.35 -13.29 7.30
N ARG A 69 1.21 -13.13 6.29
CA ARG A 69 1.37 -14.10 5.20
C ARG A 69 1.78 -15.47 5.71
N ARG A 70 2.70 -15.54 6.69
CA ARG A 70 3.06 -16.81 7.33
C ARG A 70 1.86 -17.46 8.04
N GLN A 71 1.05 -16.69 8.77
CA GLN A 71 -0.16 -17.22 9.41
C GLN A 71 -1.17 -17.73 8.37
N LEU A 72 -1.38 -17.00 7.29
CA LEU A 72 -2.27 -17.38 6.20
C LEU A 72 -1.79 -18.64 5.48
N GLY A 73 -0.47 -18.80 5.31
CA GLY A 73 0.12 -20.03 4.82
C GLY A 73 -0.14 -21.23 5.73
N SER A 74 -0.06 -21.05 7.05
CA SER A 74 -0.42 -22.10 8.02
C SER A 74 -1.91 -22.47 7.94
N ILE A 75 -2.81 -21.48 7.84
CA ILE A 75 -4.25 -21.72 7.66
C ILE A 75 -4.51 -22.50 6.36
N THR A 76 -3.85 -22.10 5.27
CA THR A 76 -3.95 -22.79 3.98
C THR A 76 -3.41 -24.22 4.08
N GLY A 77 -2.34 -24.45 4.82
CA GLY A 77 -1.80 -25.80 5.06
C GLY A 77 -2.77 -26.70 5.84
N LEU A 78 -3.48 -26.16 6.84
CA LEU A 78 -4.53 -26.89 7.55
C LEU A 78 -5.72 -27.22 6.64
N LEU A 79 -6.13 -26.27 5.79
CA LEU A 79 -7.14 -26.50 4.77
C LEU A 79 -6.71 -27.60 3.79
N PHE A 80 -5.45 -27.56 3.33
CA PHE A 80 -4.88 -28.58 2.45
C PHE A 80 -4.86 -29.95 3.12
N LEU A 81 -4.41 -30.05 4.37
CA LEU A 81 -4.42 -31.30 5.14
C LEU A 81 -5.84 -31.90 5.25
N SER A 82 -6.84 -31.06 5.53
CA SER A 82 -8.23 -31.51 5.68
C SER A 82 -8.92 -31.91 4.37
N SER A 83 -8.34 -31.55 3.23
CA SER A 83 -8.88 -31.86 1.90
C SER A 83 -8.10 -32.95 1.19
N GLN A 84 -6.77 -32.87 1.19
CA GLN A 84 -5.86 -33.72 0.43
C GLN A 84 -5.15 -34.79 1.28
N GLY A 85 -5.13 -34.64 2.61
CA GLY A 85 -4.45 -35.56 3.50
C GLY A 85 -5.24 -36.83 3.82
N PRO A 86 -4.75 -37.66 4.75
CA PRO A 86 -5.36 -38.95 5.11
C PRO A 86 -6.80 -38.85 5.66
N ILE A 87 -7.15 -37.70 6.23
CA ILE A 87 -8.52 -37.41 6.72
C ILE A 87 -9.43 -36.82 5.65
N GLY A 88 -8.89 -36.47 4.48
CA GLY A 88 -9.59 -35.94 3.32
C GLY A 88 -9.74 -37.03 2.25
N ASN A 89 -9.25 -36.76 1.05
CA ASN A 89 -9.28 -37.71 -0.07
C ASN A 89 -8.09 -38.68 -0.10
N ASN A 90 -7.15 -38.57 0.84
CA ASN A 90 -5.94 -39.40 0.94
C ASN A 90 -5.06 -39.36 -0.33
N ALA A 91 -5.07 -38.23 -1.05
CA ALA A 91 -4.18 -38.00 -2.20
C ALA A 91 -2.71 -37.80 -1.78
N TYR A 92 -2.49 -37.31 -0.55
CA TYR A 92 -1.16 -37.15 0.04
C TYR A 92 -1.03 -37.97 1.32
N SER A 93 0.09 -38.69 1.44
CA SER A 93 0.45 -39.42 2.66
C SER A 93 0.90 -38.47 3.77
N THR A 94 1.02 -38.99 4.99
CA THR A 94 1.55 -38.22 6.13
C THR A 94 2.99 -37.78 5.87
N GLU A 95 3.79 -38.63 5.23
CA GLU A 95 5.17 -38.37 4.86
C GLU A 95 5.28 -37.25 3.83
N ASP A 96 4.46 -37.27 2.76
CA ASP A 96 4.44 -36.21 1.75
C ASP A 96 4.07 -34.85 2.38
N LEU A 97 3.07 -34.86 3.27
CA LEU A 97 2.65 -33.65 3.98
C LEU A 97 3.75 -33.12 4.89
N ALA A 98 4.48 -33.99 5.59
CA ALA A 98 5.61 -33.57 6.44
C ALA A 98 6.72 -32.89 5.63
N GLU A 99 6.98 -33.35 4.40
CA GLU A 99 7.93 -32.70 3.49
C GLU A 99 7.45 -31.31 3.08
N ILE A 100 6.18 -31.17 2.71
CA ILE A 100 5.61 -29.85 2.35
C ILE A 100 5.63 -28.89 3.55
N TRP A 101 5.31 -29.37 4.75
CA TRP A 101 5.43 -28.57 5.98
C TRP A 101 6.87 -28.15 6.28
N THR A 102 7.86 -28.97 5.91
CA THR A 102 9.28 -28.62 6.00
C THR A 102 9.63 -27.47 5.04
N GLN A 103 9.10 -27.49 3.81
CA GLN A 103 9.27 -26.38 2.86
C GLN A 103 8.64 -25.08 3.38
N PHE A 104 7.43 -25.17 3.95
CA PHE A 104 6.76 -24.04 4.60
C PHE A 104 7.60 -23.47 5.76
N ALA A 105 8.12 -24.34 6.64
CA ALA A 105 8.99 -23.93 7.74
C ALA A 105 10.30 -23.28 7.26
N GLY A 106 10.81 -23.72 6.10
CA GLY A 106 11.98 -23.16 5.42
C GLY A 106 11.77 -21.76 4.82
N GLY A 107 10.55 -21.21 4.86
CA GLY A 107 10.24 -19.84 4.44
C GLY A 107 9.29 -19.74 3.24
N ASP A 108 8.92 -20.87 2.63
CA ASP A 108 7.96 -20.89 1.54
C ASP A 108 6.51 -20.83 2.05
N VAL A 109 6.11 -19.64 2.50
CA VAL A 109 4.81 -19.43 3.16
C VAL A 109 3.61 -19.67 2.23
N GLU A 110 3.82 -19.70 0.91
CA GLU A 110 2.75 -19.87 -0.08
C GLU A 110 2.71 -21.27 -0.72
N VAL A 111 3.55 -22.22 -0.26
CA VAL A 111 3.64 -23.56 -0.85
C VAL A 111 2.27 -24.24 -0.99
N PHE A 112 1.45 -24.20 0.06
CA PHE A 112 0.11 -24.80 0.05
C PHE A 112 -0.85 -24.06 -0.89
N SER A 113 -0.73 -22.74 -1.02
CA SER A 113 -1.57 -22.00 -1.96
C SER A 113 -1.24 -22.37 -3.40
N ARG A 114 0.04 -22.52 -3.72
CA ARG A 114 0.44 -22.97 -5.06
C ARG A 114 -0.01 -24.40 -5.33
N LEU A 115 0.09 -25.29 -4.35
CA LEU A 115 -0.44 -26.65 -4.48
C LEU A 115 -1.94 -26.65 -4.78
N PHE A 116 -2.74 -25.81 -4.11
CA PHE A 116 -4.13 -25.59 -4.49
C PHE A 116 -4.26 -25.14 -5.94
N LEU A 117 -3.56 -24.08 -6.33
CA LEU A 117 -3.70 -23.50 -7.68
C LEU A 117 -3.25 -24.44 -8.81
N THR A 118 -2.38 -25.41 -8.51
CA THR A 118 -1.90 -26.41 -9.47
C THR A 118 -2.68 -27.73 -9.43
N MET A 119 -3.65 -27.90 -8.52
CA MET A 119 -4.55 -29.05 -8.58
C MET A 119 -5.38 -28.96 -9.87
N GLY A 120 -5.22 -29.95 -10.74
CA GLY A 120 -5.57 -29.86 -12.15
C GLY A 120 -7.07 -29.95 -12.47
N GLY A 121 -7.53 -29.06 -13.34
CA GLY A 121 -8.59 -29.32 -14.34
C GLY A 121 -10.06 -29.29 -13.90
N GLU A 122 -10.96 -29.41 -14.90
CA GLU A 122 -12.44 -29.31 -14.83
C GLU A 122 -13.14 -30.26 -13.83
N GLU A 123 -12.42 -31.22 -13.23
CA GLU A 123 -12.98 -32.23 -12.32
C GLU A 123 -12.84 -31.91 -10.82
N VAL A 124 -12.11 -30.85 -10.44
CA VAL A 124 -12.01 -30.46 -9.03
C VAL A 124 -13.28 -29.70 -8.62
N ASP A 125 -14.05 -30.29 -7.71
CA ASP A 125 -15.11 -29.56 -7.01
C ASP A 125 -14.50 -28.59 -5.99
N TRP A 126 -14.15 -27.40 -6.49
CA TRP A 126 -13.58 -26.33 -5.67
C TRP A 126 -14.53 -25.87 -4.56
N PHE A 127 -15.84 -25.96 -4.78
CA PHE A 127 -16.81 -25.58 -3.79
C PHE A 127 -16.77 -26.56 -2.60
N ASP A 128 -16.84 -27.87 -2.84
CA ASP A 128 -16.70 -28.87 -1.79
C ASP A 128 -15.34 -28.79 -1.08
N LEU A 129 -14.28 -28.55 -1.85
CA LEU A 129 -12.93 -28.45 -1.33
C LEU A 129 -12.76 -27.25 -0.37
N PHE A 130 -13.39 -26.09 -0.63
CA PHE A 130 -13.28 -24.92 0.25
C PHE A 130 -14.37 -24.82 1.30
N TYR A 131 -15.57 -25.32 1.01
CA TYR A 131 -16.78 -25.06 1.80
C TYR A 131 -17.60 -26.31 2.13
N GLY A 132 -17.22 -27.50 1.64
CA GLY A 132 -17.98 -28.75 1.82
C GLY A 132 -18.04 -29.27 3.25
N THR A 133 -17.17 -28.79 4.13
CA THR A 133 -17.23 -29.09 5.57
C THR A 133 -17.09 -27.82 6.40
N GLU A 134 -17.59 -27.83 7.64
CA GLU A 134 -17.47 -26.70 8.56
C GLU A 134 -16.01 -26.32 8.85
N ILE A 135 -15.12 -27.31 8.93
CA ILE A 135 -13.68 -27.09 9.15
C ILE A 135 -13.05 -26.39 7.95
N ARG A 136 -13.30 -26.89 6.73
CA ARG A 136 -12.78 -26.29 5.49
C ARG A 136 -13.31 -24.87 5.32
N ARG A 137 -14.62 -24.68 5.50
CA ARG A 137 -15.28 -23.37 5.49
C ARG A 137 -14.61 -22.39 6.45
N ARG A 138 -14.36 -22.80 7.70
CA ARG A 138 -13.70 -21.95 8.71
C ARG A 138 -12.28 -21.55 8.30
N HIS A 139 -11.49 -22.48 7.78
CA HIS A 139 -10.14 -22.16 7.31
C HIS A 139 -10.18 -21.20 6.12
N THR A 140 -11.08 -21.44 5.16
CA THR A 140 -11.30 -20.57 4.01
C THR A 140 -11.71 -19.15 4.45
N GLU A 141 -12.72 -19.01 5.31
CA GLU A 141 -13.20 -17.71 5.81
C GLU A 141 -12.11 -16.96 6.59
N ASN A 142 -11.32 -17.66 7.41
CA ASN A 142 -10.20 -17.06 8.12
C ASN A 142 -9.11 -16.56 7.15
N LEU A 143 -8.85 -17.29 6.08
CA LEU A 143 -7.96 -16.84 5.01
C LEU A 143 -8.52 -15.56 4.37
N LEU A 144 -9.81 -15.56 4.01
CA LEU A 144 -10.47 -14.42 3.39
C LEU A 144 -10.36 -13.16 4.26
N VAL A 145 -10.74 -13.25 5.53
CA VAL A 145 -10.71 -12.13 6.48
C VAL A 145 -9.29 -11.62 6.72
N GLY A 146 -8.33 -12.53 6.92
CA GLY A 146 -6.94 -12.12 7.17
C GLY A 146 -6.31 -11.46 5.95
N TYR A 147 -6.60 -11.97 4.75
CA TYR A 147 -6.08 -11.41 3.51
C TYR A 147 -6.75 -10.07 3.16
N ASP A 148 -8.06 -9.93 3.38
CA ASP A 148 -8.79 -8.67 3.21
C ASP A 148 -8.17 -7.54 4.04
N ARG A 149 -7.92 -7.80 5.33
CA ARG A 149 -7.26 -6.85 6.24
C ARG A 149 -5.85 -6.50 5.78
N LEU A 150 -5.12 -7.45 5.18
CA LEU A 150 -3.79 -7.21 4.65
C LEU A 150 -3.83 -6.27 3.43
N LEU A 151 -4.80 -6.46 2.52
CA LEU A 151 -5.00 -5.60 1.36
C LEU A 151 -5.42 -4.17 1.77
N GLU A 152 -6.33 -4.04 2.74
CA GLU A 152 -6.73 -2.73 3.27
C GLU A 152 -5.56 -1.98 3.91
N LEU A 153 -4.68 -2.69 4.62
CA LEU A 153 -3.46 -2.08 5.17
C LEU A 153 -2.49 -1.63 4.06
N ALA A 154 -2.34 -2.43 2.99
CA ALA A 154 -1.47 -2.10 1.87
C ALA A 154 -1.90 -0.78 1.19
N LYS A 155 -3.21 -0.60 0.96
CA LYS A 155 -3.77 0.65 0.37
C LYS A 155 -3.40 1.91 1.16
N GLY A 156 -3.17 1.80 2.47
CA GLY A 156 -2.77 2.92 3.33
C GLY A 156 -1.31 3.36 3.19
N CYS A 157 -0.47 2.58 2.50
CA CYS A 157 0.96 2.83 2.36
C CYS A 157 1.51 2.51 0.96
N ASP A 158 0.64 2.45 -0.05
CA ASP A 158 1.03 2.09 -1.43
C ASP A 158 0.53 3.14 -2.42
N THR A 159 1.42 4.04 -2.83
CA THR A 159 1.10 5.15 -3.74
C THR A 159 0.91 4.71 -5.18
N ASP A 160 1.62 3.65 -5.58
CA ASP A 160 1.79 3.27 -6.99
C ASP A 160 1.24 1.86 -7.28
N ASN A 161 0.44 1.30 -6.36
CA ASN A 161 -0.12 -0.05 -6.39
C ASN A 161 0.93 -1.18 -6.44
N ILE A 162 2.20 -0.91 -6.22
CA ILE A 162 3.27 -1.91 -6.29
C ILE A 162 3.07 -2.98 -5.22
N ILE A 163 2.77 -2.56 -3.99
CA ILE A 163 2.56 -3.46 -2.86
C ILE A 163 1.27 -4.25 -3.07
N LEU A 164 0.19 -3.56 -3.42
CA LEU A 164 -1.14 -4.12 -3.62
C LEU A 164 -1.12 -5.17 -4.74
N ASP A 165 -0.53 -4.86 -5.89
CA ASP A 165 -0.40 -5.81 -7.01
C ASP A 165 0.45 -7.01 -6.61
N SER A 166 1.56 -6.80 -5.89
CA SER A 166 2.41 -7.90 -5.41
C SER A 166 1.66 -8.87 -4.49
N LEU A 167 0.67 -8.37 -3.74
CA LEU A 167 -0.21 -9.21 -2.96
C LEU A 167 -1.20 -9.92 -3.88
N ILE A 168 -2.01 -9.17 -4.64
CA ILE A 168 -3.10 -9.70 -5.48
C ILE A 168 -2.63 -10.85 -6.37
N TYR A 169 -1.46 -10.70 -7.00
CA TYR A 169 -0.90 -11.69 -7.92
C TYR A 169 0.00 -12.75 -7.24
N SER A 170 0.07 -12.76 -5.91
CA SER A 170 0.75 -13.81 -5.14
C SER A 170 -0.07 -15.11 -5.08
N GLY A 171 0.54 -16.22 -4.67
CA GLY A 171 -0.18 -17.49 -4.52
C GLY A 171 -1.35 -17.39 -3.54
N HIS A 172 -1.17 -16.68 -2.42
CA HIS A 172 -2.27 -16.37 -1.50
C HIS A 172 -3.35 -15.50 -2.16
N GLY A 173 -2.96 -14.50 -2.94
CA GLY A 173 -3.90 -13.57 -3.60
C GLY A 173 -4.78 -14.26 -4.64
N ILE A 174 -4.17 -15.06 -5.52
CA ILE A 174 -4.90 -15.80 -6.55
C ILE A 174 -5.84 -16.83 -5.90
N LEU A 175 -5.38 -17.52 -4.84
CA LEU A 175 -6.24 -18.45 -4.10
C LEU A 175 -7.40 -17.71 -3.39
N ASN A 176 -7.12 -16.54 -2.82
CA ASN A 176 -8.12 -15.69 -2.17
C ASN A 176 -9.23 -15.28 -3.14
N ILE A 177 -8.87 -14.86 -4.36
CA ILE A 177 -9.83 -14.52 -5.42
C ILE A 177 -10.72 -15.71 -5.73
N ARG A 178 -10.13 -16.89 -5.97
CA ARG A 178 -10.89 -18.12 -6.26
C ARG A 178 -11.88 -18.46 -5.15
N MET A 179 -11.48 -18.34 -3.89
CA MET A 179 -12.35 -18.59 -2.74
C MET A 179 -13.51 -17.60 -2.70
N ARG A 180 -13.26 -16.30 -2.95
CA ARG A 180 -14.31 -15.27 -2.99
C ARG A 180 -15.34 -15.53 -4.09
N GLU A 181 -14.90 -15.95 -5.28
CA GLU A 181 -15.79 -16.30 -6.39
C GLU A 181 -16.78 -17.42 -6.03
N LEU A 182 -16.30 -18.39 -5.24
CA LEU A 182 -17.04 -19.59 -4.86
C LEU A 182 -17.79 -19.46 -3.53
N HIS A 183 -17.69 -18.33 -2.84
CA HIS A 183 -18.26 -18.18 -1.51
C HIS A 183 -19.79 -18.37 -1.53
N PRO A 184 -20.36 -19.23 -0.65
CA PRO A 184 -21.78 -19.59 -0.71
C PRO A 184 -22.71 -18.42 -0.39
N ASP A 185 -22.34 -17.60 0.60
CA ASP A 185 -23.28 -16.64 1.20
C ASP A 185 -23.00 -15.16 0.88
N ILE A 186 -21.82 -14.84 0.35
CA ILE A 186 -21.34 -13.45 0.21
C ILE A 186 -20.89 -13.28 -1.23
N LYS A 187 -21.40 -12.23 -1.88
CA LYS A 187 -20.87 -11.75 -3.16
C LYS A 187 -19.88 -10.63 -2.87
N PHE A 188 -18.61 -10.90 -3.16
CA PHE A 188 -17.54 -9.95 -2.96
C PHE A 188 -17.42 -9.03 -4.17
N GLU A 189 -17.09 -7.77 -3.92
CA GLU A 189 -16.63 -6.87 -4.95
C GLU A 189 -15.27 -7.35 -5.49
N PRO A 190 -15.01 -7.23 -6.81
CA PRO A 190 -13.72 -7.56 -7.38
C PRO A 190 -12.60 -6.76 -6.70
N ILE A 191 -11.48 -7.43 -6.42
CA ILE A 191 -10.28 -6.75 -5.95
C ILE A 191 -9.62 -6.11 -7.16
N VAL A 192 -9.59 -4.77 -7.19
CA VAL A 192 -9.03 -3.99 -8.29
C VAL A 192 -7.57 -3.63 -7.96
N GLY A 193 -6.64 -4.14 -8.77
CA GLY A 193 -5.24 -3.72 -8.81
C GLY A 193 -4.97 -2.86 -10.06
N THR A 194 -3.72 -2.84 -10.50
CA THR A 194 -3.35 -2.17 -11.77
C THR A 194 -3.96 -2.88 -12.96
N ASP A 195 -4.63 -2.10 -13.83
CA ASP A 195 -5.05 -2.57 -15.15
C ASP A 195 -3.83 -2.76 -16.03
N THR A 196 -3.45 -4.03 -16.22
CA THR A 196 -2.23 -4.40 -16.95
C THR A 196 -2.33 -4.00 -18.43
N GLU A 197 -3.49 -4.15 -19.06
CA GLU A 197 -3.67 -3.80 -20.47
C GLU A 197 -3.52 -2.29 -20.66
N GLN A 198 -4.22 -1.50 -19.84
CA GLN A 198 -4.13 -0.05 -19.87
C GLN A 198 -2.71 0.45 -19.56
N TYR A 199 -2.04 -0.16 -18.58
CA TYR A 199 -0.68 0.22 -18.19
C TYR A 199 0.32 -0.04 -19.32
N LEU A 200 0.26 -1.22 -19.95
CA LEU A 200 1.11 -1.56 -21.10
C LEU A 200 0.85 -0.65 -22.31
N ASP A 201 -0.41 -0.34 -22.59
CA ASP A 201 -0.77 0.60 -23.66
C ASP A 201 -0.18 2.00 -23.40
N SER A 202 -0.19 2.46 -22.15
CA SER A 202 0.41 3.75 -21.78
C SER A 202 1.93 3.78 -22.01
N MET A 203 2.63 2.67 -21.73
CA MET A 203 4.06 2.52 -21.96
C MET A 203 4.41 2.54 -23.45
N ILE A 204 3.63 1.83 -24.28
CA ILE A 204 3.83 1.80 -25.73
C ILE A 204 3.62 3.21 -26.31
N ASN A 205 2.54 3.88 -25.92
CA ASN A 205 2.20 5.21 -26.43
C ASN A 205 3.13 6.33 -25.95
N SER A 206 3.73 6.20 -24.76
CA SER A 206 4.74 7.14 -24.25
C SER A 206 6.11 6.95 -24.91
N GLY A 207 6.52 5.71 -25.16
CA GLY A 207 7.74 5.39 -25.92
C GLY A 207 7.72 5.88 -27.37
N LEU A 208 6.54 5.84 -28.02
CA LEU A 208 6.31 6.37 -29.37
C LEU A 208 6.38 7.90 -29.44
N LYS A 209 6.18 8.63 -28.33
CA LYS A 209 6.30 10.10 -28.29
C LYS A 209 7.72 10.58 -28.02
N SER A 210 8.60 9.70 -27.53
CA SER A 210 10.02 9.99 -27.26
C SER A 210 10.98 9.55 -28.37
N SER A 211 10.45 9.03 -29.50
CA SER A 211 11.22 8.65 -30.69
C SER A 211 10.81 9.50 -31.89
#